data_AF-A0A1M5PPL3-F1
#
_entry.id   AF-A0A1M5PPL3-F1
#
_cell.length_a   1.000
_cell.length_b   1.000
_cell.length_c   1.000
_cell.angle_alpha   90.00
_cell.angle_beta   90.00
_cell.angle_gamma   90.00
#
_symmetry.space_group_name_H-M   'P 1'
#
loop_
_entity.id
_entity.type
_entity.pdbx_description
1 polymer ?
#
loop_
_entity_poly.entity_id
_entity_poly.type
_entity_poly.pdbx_seq_one_letter_code
_entity_poly.pdbx_strand_id
1 'polypeptide(L)'
;MNDNNEIWRPIPRLPEYLASALGRVMRLPHLAPLPKGGFRVYGGVPTTGTWDPEELRFVLVYKGKTHKVHVLVCEAFHGAKPFEEAVVMHLDEDSSNNKPSNLEWGTQKQNLNFPGFKRLRSELSLKMWEERRAA
;
A
#
# COMPACT_ATOMS: atom_id res chain seq x y z
N MET A 1 4.60 -1.85 26.16
CA MET A 1 4.11 -3.17 25.72
C MET A 1 4.95 -3.56 24.53
N ASN A 2 5.60 -4.72 24.60
CA ASN A 2 6.72 -5.07 23.72
C ASN A 2 6.30 -5.26 22.26
N ASP A 3 6.81 -4.41 21.36
CA ASP A 3 6.76 -4.53 19.90
C ASP A 3 7.63 -5.71 19.36
N ASN A 4 7.78 -6.78 20.14
CA ASN A 4 8.86 -7.76 19.98
C ASN A 4 8.61 -8.86 18.92
N ASN A 5 7.56 -8.79 18.12
CA ASN A 5 7.29 -9.83 17.13
C ASN A 5 6.73 -9.32 15.79
N GLU A 6 7.01 -8.07 15.45
CA GLU A 6 6.72 -7.57 14.10
C GLU A 6 7.65 -8.26 13.10
N ILE A 7 7.07 -9.11 12.26
CA ILE A 7 7.82 -9.81 11.21
C ILE A 7 8.10 -8.82 10.08
N TRP A 8 9.37 -8.72 9.69
CA TRP A 8 9.84 -7.90 8.58
C TRP A 8 10.30 -8.79 7.43
N ARG A 9 9.90 -8.47 6.20
CA ARG A 9 10.28 -9.19 4.98
C ARG A 9 10.85 -8.23 3.95
N PRO A 10 11.87 -8.65 3.16
CA PRO A 10 12.39 -7.84 2.07
C PRO A 10 11.34 -7.67 0.97
N ILE A 11 11.32 -6.51 0.35
CA ILE A 11 10.47 -6.25 -0.82
C ILE A 11 11.28 -6.56 -2.08
N PRO A 12 10.92 -7.57 -2.90
CA PRO A 12 11.72 -7.99 -4.05
C PRO A 12 12.05 -6.86 -5.03
N ARG A 13 11.07 -6.01 -5.38
CA ARG A 13 11.31 -4.86 -6.28
C ARG A 13 12.13 -3.71 -5.66
N LEU A 14 12.21 -3.65 -4.32
CA LEU A 14 12.90 -2.61 -3.56
C LEU A 14 13.73 -3.25 -2.45
N PRO A 15 14.87 -3.88 -2.77
CA PRO A 15 15.67 -4.64 -1.80
C PRO A 15 16.25 -3.77 -0.67
N GLU A 16 16.29 -2.43 -0.85
CA GLU A 16 16.66 -1.47 0.19
C GLU A 16 15.56 -1.27 1.25
N TYR A 17 14.37 -1.85 1.06
CA TYR A 17 13.22 -1.70 1.94
C TYR A 17 12.71 -3.05 2.46
N LEU A 18 12.18 -2.99 3.67
CA LEU A 18 11.44 -4.06 4.33
C LEU A 18 9.97 -3.66 4.46
N ALA A 19 9.07 -4.63 4.37
CA ALA A 19 7.67 -4.49 4.75
C ALA A 19 7.40 -5.29 6.03
N SER A 20 6.49 -4.80 6.85
CA SER A 20 6.15 -5.39 8.15
C SER A 20 4.78 -6.07 8.12
N ALA A 21 4.58 -7.03 9.03
CA ALA A 21 3.31 -7.71 9.25
C ALA A 21 2.18 -6.78 9.73
N LEU A 22 2.49 -5.54 10.12
CA LEU A 22 1.52 -4.51 10.49
C LEU A 22 1.19 -3.56 9.31
N GLY A 23 1.74 -3.80 8.13
CA GLY A 23 1.53 -2.94 6.95
C GLY A 23 2.42 -1.70 6.90
N ARG A 24 3.52 -1.70 7.68
CA ARG A 24 4.53 -0.63 7.66
C ARG A 24 5.64 -0.97 6.67
N VAL A 25 6.37 0.05 6.21
CA VAL A 25 7.58 -0.07 5.41
C VAL A 25 8.75 0.62 6.10
N MET A 26 9.95 0.10 5.92
CA MET A 26 11.17 0.65 6.52
C MET A 26 12.33 0.52 5.53
N ARG A 27 13.10 1.59 5.35
CA ARG A 27 14.36 1.51 4.61
C ARG A 27 15.43 0.87 5.49
N LEU A 28 16.23 -0.04 4.94
CA LEU A 28 17.36 -0.64 5.65
C LEU A 28 18.34 0.46 6.16
N PRO A 29 18.82 0.34 7.41
CA PRO A 29 19.85 1.22 7.93
C PRO A 29 21.09 1.20 7.05
N HIS A 30 21.58 2.36 6.64
CA HIS A 30 22.84 2.49 5.90
C HIS A 30 23.55 3.78 6.28
N LEU A 31 24.88 3.75 6.18
CA LEU A 31 25.74 4.89 6.40
C LEU A 31 25.94 5.62 5.06
N ALA A 32 25.81 6.93 5.07
CA ALA A 32 26.20 7.76 3.94
C ALA A 32 27.21 8.83 4.37
N PRO A 33 28.26 9.08 3.56
CA PRO A 33 29.27 10.09 3.87
C PRO A 33 28.70 11.51 3.72
N LEU A 34 29.18 12.42 4.55
CA LEU A 34 28.80 13.84 4.50
C LEU A 34 29.84 14.65 3.70
N PRO A 35 29.43 15.74 3.01
CA PRO A 35 30.34 16.56 2.20
C PRO A 35 31.54 17.16 2.97
N LYS A 36 31.41 17.34 4.29
CA LYS A 36 32.45 17.92 5.16
C LYS A 36 33.16 16.87 6.04
N GLY A 37 33.09 15.60 5.66
CA GLY A 37 33.61 14.47 6.45
C GLY A 37 32.60 13.93 7.45
N GLY A 38 32.83 12.69 7.90
CA GLY A 38 31.93 11.95 8.78
C GLY A 38 30.85 11.15 8.04
N PHE A 39 30.08 10.37 8.80
CA PHE A 39 29.00 9.53 8.29
C PHE A 39 27.69 9.84 9.03
N ARG A 40 26.57 9.76 8.30
CA ARG A 40 25.23 9.83 8.88
C ARG A 40 24.50 8.50 8.65
N VAL A 41 23.83 8.02 9.68
CA VAL A 41 22.93 6.86 9.60
C VAL A 41 21.60 7.32 9.02
N TYR A 42 21.12 6.62 8.01
CA TYR A 42 19.81 6.80 7.40
C TYR A 42 19.04 5.48 7.41
N GLY A 43 17.71 5.55 7.42
CA GLY A 43 16.86 4.35 7.49
C GLY A 43 16.66 3.85 8.92
N GLY A 44 16.15 2.63 9.06
CA GLY A 44 15.86 2.01 10.37
C GLY A 44 14.62 2.55 11.09
N VAL A 45 13.84 3.41 10.43
CA VAL A 45 12.60 3.97 10.99
C VAL A 45 11.41 3.41 10.21
N PRO A 46 10.53 2.62 10.86
CA PRO A 46 9.24 2.21 10.31
C PRO A 46 8.34 3.41 9.97
N THR A 47 7.66 3.34 8.84
CA THR A 47 6.65 4.32 8.42
C THR A 47 5.48 3.65 7.73
N THR A 48 4.29 4.22 7.83
CA THR A 48 3.11 3.81 7.04
C THR A 48 3.11 4.43 5.64
N GLY A 49 4.06 5.31 5.34
CA GLY A 49 4.09 6.12 4.13
C GLY A 49 3.31 7.43 4.28
N THR A 50 3.16 8.14 3.16
CA THR A 50 2.41 9.39 3.07
C THR A 50 1.02 9.09 2.51
N TRP A 51 -0.03 9.67 3.09
CA TRP A 51 -1.38 9.53 2.55
C TRP A 51 -1.55 10.37 1.29
N ASP A 52 -1.98 9.73 0.20
CA ASP A 52 -2.36 10.36 -1.06
C ASP A 52 -3.89 10.51 -1.11
N PRO A 53 -4.44 11.73 -1.00
CA PRO A 53 -5.88 11.95 -0.95
C PRO A 53 -6.58 11.80 -2.30
N GLU A 54 -5.86 11.95 -3.42
CA GLU A 54 -6.47 11.82 -4.77
C GLU A 54 -6.80 10.36 -5.07
N GLU A 55 -5.92 9.48 -4.62
CA GLU A 55 -5.98 8.06 -4.90
C GLU A 55 -6.33 7.20 -3.67
N LEU A 56 -6.64 7.87 -2.56
CA LEU A 56 -7.05 7.33 -1.27
C LEU A 56 -6.17 6.18 -0.79
N ARG A 57 -4.85 6.38 -0.76
CA ARG A 57 -3.90 5.30 -0.41
C ARG A 57 -2.60 5.82 0.16
N PHE A 58 -1.91 4.98 0.93
CA PHE A 58 -0.56 5.27 1.36
C PHE A 58 0.47 5.03 0.24
N VAL A 59 1.39 5.97 0.09
CA VAL A 59 2.46 5.96 -0.89
C VAL A 59 3.83 6.20 -0.25
N LEU A 60 4.87 5.71 -0.92
CA LEU A 60 6.28 5.91 -0.59
C LEU A 60 6.98 6.47 -1.82
N VAL A 61 7.62 7.62 -1.68
CA VAL A 61 8.44 8.20 -2.75
C VAL A 61 9.89 7.75 -2.56
N TYR A 62 10.46 7.12 -3.58
CA TYR A 62 11.84 6.65 -3.56
C TYR A 62 12.49 6.78 -4.95
N LYS A 63 13.70 7.35 -5.01
CA LYS A 63 14.43 7.64 -6.26
C LYS A 63 13.55 8.33 -7.34
N GLY A 64 12.70 9.27 -6.91
CA GLY A 64 11.79 10.01 -7.81
C GLY A 64 10.58 9.22 -8.31
N LYS A 65 10.35 7.99 -7.84
CA LYS A 65 9.19 7.17 -8.18
C LYS A 65 8.26 7.01 -6.99
N THR A 66 6.96 7.07 -7.25
CA THR A 66 5.91 6.82 -6.26
C THR A 66 5.57 5.33 -6.24
N HIS A 67 5.68 4.71 -5.08
CA HIS A 67 5.34 3.32 -4.84
C HIS A 67 4.12 3.22 -3.91
N LYS A 68 3.12 2.42 -4.26
CA LYS A 68 1.94 2.18 -3.42
C LYS A 68 2.30 1.23 -2.27
N VAL A 69 2.07 1.64 -1.03
CA VAL A 69 2.49 0.88 0.16
C VAL A 69 1.84 -0.50 0.22
N HIS A 70 0.53 -0.59 -0.02
CA HIS A 70 -0.17 -1.88 -0.06
C HIS A 70 0.44 -2.87 -1.06
N VAL A 71 0.96 -2.39 -2.20
CA VAL A 71 1.60 -3.25 -3.20
C VAL A 71 2.94 -3.76 -2.70
N LEU A 72 3.75 -2.91 -2.08
CA LEU A 72 5.03 -3.31 -1.50
C LEU A 72 4.83 -4.35 -0.39
N VAL A 73 3.83 -4.13 0.47
CA VAL A 73 3.50 -5.06 1.56
C VAL A 73 2.98 -6.39 1.00
N CYS A 74 2.04 -6.36 0.06
CA CYS A 74 1.51 -7.57 -0.57
C CYS A 74 2.63 -8.39 -1.22
N GLU A 75 3.54 -7.74 -1.95
CA GLU A 75 4.64 -8.43 -2.60
C GLU A 75 5.62 -9.10 -1.62
N ALA A 76 5.91 -8.44 -0.49
CA ALA A 76 6.84 -8.98 0.50
C ALA A 76 6.29 -10.22 1.23
N PHE A 77 4.96 -10.34 1.37
CA PHE A 77 4.32 -11.43 2.12
C PHE A 77 3.72 -12.52 1.23
N HIS A 78 3.14 -12.13 0.10
CA HIS A 78 2.45 -13.00 -0.86
C HIS A 78 3.25 -13.27 -2.13
N GLY A 79 4.45 -12.70 -2.23
CA GLY A 79 5.35 -12.88 -3.36
C GLY A 79 5.05 -11.96 -4.54
N ALA A 80 5.84 -12.14 -5.60
CA ALA A 80 5.70 -11.37 -6.82
C ALA A 80 4.29 -11.50 -7.42
N LYS A 81 3.94 -10.49 -8.21
CA LYS A 81 2.69 -10.43 -8.95
C LYS A 81 2.46 -11.73 -9.74
N PRO A 82 1.34 -12.47 -9.54
CA PRO A 82 1.15 -13.77 -10.16
C PRO A 82 0.86 -13.72 -11.68
N PHE A 83 0.38 -12.58 -12.18
CA PHE A 83 0.12 -12.32 -13.61
C PHE A 83 0.13 -10.81 -13.89
N GLU A 84 0.27 -10.38 -15.15
CA GLU A 84 0.56 -8.98 -15.51
C GLU A 84 -0.51 -7.97 -15.09
N GLU A 85 -1.78 -8.34 -15.03
CA GLU A 85 -2.90 -7.46 -14.68
C GLU A 85 -3.37 -7.61 -13.23
N ALA A 86 -2.67 -8.40 -12.42
CA ALA A 86 -3.07 -8.57 -11.02
C ALA A 86 -3.11 -7.23 -10.28
N VAL A 87 -4.12 -7.06 -9.45
CA VAL A 87 -4.26 -5.92 -8.56
C VAL A 87 -4.22 -6.44 -7.13
N VAL A 88 -3.72 -5.61 -6.23
CA VAL A 88 -3.84 -5.90 -4.80
C VAL A 88 -5.24 -5.50 -4.38
N MET A 89 -5.95 -6.43 -3.75
CA MET A 89 -7.28 -6.21 -3.19
C MET A 89 -7.18 -6.07 -1.68
N HIS A 90 -7.98 -5.17 -1.11
CA HIS A 90 -8.20 -5.03 0.32
C HIS A 90 -9.45 -5.80 0.70
N LEU A 91 -9.31 -6.85 1.52
CA LEU A 91 -10.41 -7.77 1.84
C LEU A 91 -11.53 -7.10 2.66
N ASP A 92 -11.20 -6.06 3.41
CA ASP A 92 -12.14 -5.25 4.18
C ASP A 92 -12.65 -4.00 3.44
N GLU A 93 -12.24 -3.80 2.18
CA GLU A 93 -12.53 -2.60 1.38
C GLU A 93 -11.99 -1.28 1.97
N ASP A 94 -11.07 -1.32 2.95
CA ASP A 94 -10.41 -0.15 3.54
C ASP A 94 -8.98 -0.01 3.02
N SER A 95 -8.74 1.00 2.18
CA SER A 95 -7.45 1.29 1.56
C SER A 95 -6.36 1.78 2.54
N SER A 96 -6.74 2.12 3.77
CA SER A 96 -5.81 2.49 4.85
C SER A 96 -5.25 1.27 5.58
N ASN A 97 -5.95 0.12 5.54
CA ASN A 97 -5.55 -1.11 6.22
C ASN A 97 -4.62 -1.97 5.35
N ASN A 98 -3.33 -1.66 5.41
CA ASN A 98 -2.31 -2.33 4.59
C ASN A 98 -1.70 -3.59 5.23
N LYS A 99 -2.36 -4.21 6.22
CA LYS A 99 -1.85 -5.44 6.83
C LYS A 99 -1.80 -6.57 5.78
N PRO A 100 -0.72 -7.37 5.69
CA PRO A 100 -0.66 -8.46 4.70
C PRO A 100 -1.83 -9.44 4.78
N SER A 101 -2.36 -9.69 5.97
CA SER A 101 -3.54 -10.54 6.19
C SER A 101 -4.84 -9.97 5.57
N ASN A 102 -4.86 -8.67 5.27
CA ASN A 102 -5.95 -7.96 4.62
C ASN A 102 -5.72 -7.77 3.12
N LEU A 103 -4.58 -8.20 2.59
CA LEU A 103 -4.19 -8.00 1.21
C LEU A 103 -4.12 -9.32 0.47
N GLU A 104 -4.57 -9.32 -0.78
CA GLU A 104 -4.45 -10.47 -1.68
C GLU A 104 -4.23 -10.01 -3.13
N TRP A 105 -3.54 -10.84 -3.93
CA TRP A 105 -3.52 -10.65 -5.38
C TRP A 105 -4.83 -11.13 -6.00
N GLY A 106 -5.46 -10.29 -6.81
CA GLY A 106 -6.64 -10.66 -7.58
C GLY A 106 -6.71 -9.95 -8.92
N THR A 107 -7.86 -10.05 -9.57
CA THR A 107 -8.16 -9.37 -10.83
C THR A 107 -8.97 -8.11 -10.59
N GLN A 108 -8.90 -7.15 -11.51
CA GLN A 108 -9.76 -5.96 -11.46
C GLN A 108 -11.25 -6.34 -11.42
N LYS A 109 -11.65 -7.42 -12.10
CA LYS A 109 -13.02 -7.93 -12.08
C LYS A 109 -13.46 -8.41 -10.69
N GLN A 110 -12.57 -9.06 -9.94
CA GLN A 110 -12.85 -9.47 -8.56
C GLN A 110 -12.99 -8.23 -7.67
N ASN A 111 -12.08 -7.27 -7.79
CA ASN A 111 -12.11 -6.03 -7.00
C ASN A 111 -13.42 -5.24 -7.23
N LEU A 112 -13.87 -5.12 -8.48
CA LEU A 112 -15.15 -4.46 -8.82
C LEU A 112 -16.39 -5.24 -8.36
N ASN A 113 -16.23 -6.49 -7.92
CA ASN A 113 -17.32 -7.31 -7.44
C ASN A 113 -17.56 -7.23 -5.93
N PHE A 114 -16.70 -6.51 -5.20
CA PHE A 114 -16.82 -6.31 -3.76
C PHE A 114 -18.14 -5.62 -3.38
N PRO A 115 -18.81 -6.06 -2.29
CA PRO A 115 -20.12 -5.55 -1.89
C PRO A 115 -20.20 -4.03 -1.72
N GLY A 116 -19.23 -3.38 -1.09
CA GLY A 116 -19.28 -1.93 -0.87
C GLY A 116 -19.09 -1.16 -2.16
N PHE A 117 -18.23 -1.61 -3.08
CA PHE A 117 -18.15 -1.02 -4.42
C PHE A 117 -19.46 -1.11 -5.19
N LYS A 118 -20.15 -2.26 -5.15
CA LYS A 118 -21.47 -2.42 -5.79
C LYS A 118 -22.51 -1.48 -5.20
N ARG A 119 -22.52 -1.33 -3.87
CA ARG A 119 -23.42 -0.42 -3.16
C ARG A 119 -23.19 1.03 -3.59
N LEU A 120 -21.94 1.47 -3.56
CA LEU A 120 -21.53 2.81 -3.98
C LEU A 120 -21.99 3.10 -5.42
N ARG A 121 -21.77 2.17 -6.34
CA ARG A 121 -22.20 2.31 -7.74
C ARG A 121 -23.72 2.44 -7.87
N SER A 122 -24.48 1.67 -7.10
CA SER A 122 -25.94 1.73 -7.08
C SER A 122 -26.44 3.07 -6.55
N GLU A 123 -25.87 3.55 -5.44
CA GLU A 123 -26.22 4.82 -4.81
C GLU A 123 -25.92 6.01 -5.73
N LEU A 124 -24.74 6.03 -6.36
CA LEU A 124 -24.39 7.06 -7.35
C LEU A 124 -25.34 7.05 -8.55
N SER A 125 -25.71 5.87 -9.04
CA SER A 125 -26.65 5.74 -10.15
C SER A 125 -28.04 6.26 -9.80
N LEU A 126 -28.53 6.00 -8.58
CA LEU A 126 -29.81 6.51 -8.09
C LEU A 126 -29.78 8.03 -7.97
N LYS A 127 -28.74 8.56 -7.33
CA LYS A 127 -28.55 10.01 -7.18
C LYS A 127 -28.54 10.74 -8.52
N MET A 128 -27.78 10.24 -9.50
CA MET A 128 -27.73 10.83 -10.85
C MET A 128 -29.09 10.80 -11.56
N TRP A 129 -29.91 9.78 -11.32
CA TRP A 129 -31.23 9.66 -11.91
C TRP A 129 -32.24 10.62 -11.26
N GLU A 130 -32.16 10.80 -9.94
CA GLU A 130 -32.99 11.77 -9.20
C GLU A 130 -32.66 13.21 -9.64
N GLU A 131 -31.38 13.55 -9.75
CA GLU A 131 -30.92 14.87 -10.24
C GLU A 131 -31.44 15.17 -11.66
N ARG A 132 -31.45 14.19 -12.56
CA ARG A 132 -31.98 14.34 -13.93
C ARG A 132 -33.50 14.48 -13.99
N ARG A 133 -34.23 13.98 -12.99
CA ARG A 133 -35.70 14.14 -12.91
C ARG A 133 -36.12 15.47 -12.28
N ALA A 134 -35.25 16.06 -11.47
CA ALA A 134 -35.49 17.33 -10.81
C ALA A 134 -35.13 18.55 -11.69
N ALA A 135 -34.43 18.34 -12.81
CA ALA A 135 -34.08 19.34 -13.82
C ALA A 135 -35.06 19.32 -15.00
#